data_AF-A0A848UYS9-F1
#
_entry.id   AF-A0A848UYS9-F1
#
_cell.length_a   1.000
_cell.length_b   1.000
_cell.length_c   1.000
_cell.angle_alpha   90.00
_cell.angle_beta   90.00
_cell.angle_gamma   90.00
#
_symmetry.space_group_name_H-M   'P 1'
#
loop_
_entity.id
_entity.type
_entity.pdbx_description
1 polymer ?
#
loop_
_entity_poly.entity_id
_entity_poly.type
_entity_poly.pdbx_seq_one_letter_code
_entity_poly.pdbx_strand_id
1 'polypeptide(L)'
;MKIRIKGNSLRLRLTQSEVDHLSEHGSLMEATEFPNGHIFEYGISCASEDFIPASFTGNCITVSPPIQEVKKWAGSDKVSIEEWVDLGNGKQLRVLVEKDFACLTERTHEDESDMFPNP
;
A
#
# COMPACT_ATOMS: atom_id res chain seq x y z
N MET A 1 1.85 7.86 2.44
CA MET A 1 1.93 6.39 2.38
C MET A 1 3.30 6.01 1.87
N LYS A 2 3.86 4.85 2.26
CA LYS A 2 5.17 4.41 1.75
C LYS A 2 5.13 3.12 0.95
N ILE A 3 5.94 3.07 -0.10
CA ILE A 3 6.14 1.90 -0.96
C ILE A 3 7.52 1.28 -0.71
N ARG A 4 7.55 -0.05 -0.60
CA ARG A 4 8.78 -0.85 -0.55
C ARG A 4 8.73 -1.92 -1.63
N ILE A 5 9.78 -1.97 -2.44
CA ILE A 5 9.95 -2.97 -3.50
C ILE A 5 11.17 -3.82 -3.17
N LYS A 6 11.03 -5.15 -3.23
CA LYS A 6 12.14 -6.10 -3.06
C LYS A 6 11.94 -7.33 -3.94
N GLY A 7 12.75 -7.48 -4.98
CA GLY A 7 12.52 -8.52 -5.99
C GLY A 7 11.13 -8.37 -6.59
N ASN A 8 10.41 -9.48 -6.78
CA ASN A 8 9.04 -9.45 -7.28
C ASN A 8 8.00 -9.31 -6.15
N SER A 9 8.21 -8.34 -5.28
CA SER A 9 7.31 -8.02 -4.18
C SER A 9 7.12 -6.52 -4.03
N LEU A 10 5.85 -6.13 -3.92
CA LEU A 10 5.37 -4.79 -3.63
C LEU A 10 4.75 -4.77 -2.24
N ARG A 11 5.14 -3.81 -1.42
CA ARG A 11 4.58 -3.59 -0.09
C ARG A 11 4.24 -2.12 0.10
N LEU A 12 2.98 -1.83 0.36
CA LEU A 12 2.49 -0.52 0.76
C LEU A 12 2.28 -0.52 2.27
N ARG A 13 2.73 0.53 2.94
CA ARG A 13 2.50 0.74 4.37
C ARG A 13 1.81 2.06 4.60
N LEU A 14 0.74 2.00 5.39
CA LEU A 14 -0.15 3.12 5.63
C LEU A 14 -0.13 3.52 7.11
N THR A 15 0.02 4.81 7.38
CA THR A 15 -0.14 5.39 8.72
C THR A 15 -1.59 5.30 9.20
N GLN A 16 -1.87 5.67 10.45
CA GLN A 16 -3.23 5.63 11.00
C GLN A 16 -4.20 6.49 10.17
N SER A 17 -3.84 7.76 9.92
CA SER A 17 -4.66 8.67 9.13
C SER A 17 -4.87 8.18 7.69
N GLU A 18 -3.87 7.51 7.11
CA GLU A 18 -3.96 6.93 5.77
C GLU A 18 -4.87 5.71 5.70
N VAL A 19 -4.86 4.86 6.73
CA VAL A 19 -5.79 3.73 6.87
C VAL A 19 -7.22 4.24 6.96
N ASP A 20 -7.46 5.27 7.77
CA ASP A 20 -8.78 5.88 7.93
C ASP A 20 -9.25 6.49 6.60
N HIS A 21 -8.41 7.31 5.96
CA HIS A 21 -8.70 7.91 4.65
C HIS A 21 -9.00 6.85 3.58
N LEU A 22 -8.19 5.80 3.49
CA LEU A 22 -8.41 4.72 2.52
C LEU A 22 -9.74 3.99 2.79
N SER A 23 -10.09 3.77 4.06
CA SER A 23 -11.34 3.10 4.44
C SER A 23 -12.60 3.93 4.13
N GLU A 24 -12.48 5.26 4.21
CA GLU A 24 -13.58 6.20 3.95
C GLU A 24 -13.75 6.50 2.46
N HIS A 25 -12.65 6.83 1.78
CA HIS A 25 -12.67 7.33 0.39
C HIS A 25 -12.35 6.27 -0.65
N GLY A 26 -11.85 5.11 -0.24
CA GLY A 26 -11.53 3.99 -1.13
C GLY A 26 -10.32 4.21 -2.03
N SER A 27 -9.59 5.31 -1.89
CA SER A 27 -8.36 5.55 -2.66
C SER A 27 -7.33 6.38 -1.90
N LEU A 28 -6.05 6.15 -2.23
CA LEU A 28 -4.90 6.90 -1.73
C LEU A 28 -3.78 6.82 -2.76
N MET A 29 -3.29 7.97 -3.23
CA MET A 29 -2.25 8.05 -4.25
C MET A 29 -1.10 8.92 -3.76
N GLU A 30 0.11 8.56 -4.16
CA GLU A 30 1.35 9.27 -3.88
C GLU A 30 2.14 9.47 -5.17
N ALA A 31 2.95 10.52 -5.21
CA ALA A 31 3.80 10.85 -6.34
C ALA A 31 5.23 11.16 -5.88
N THR A 32 6.22 10.73 -6.66
CA THR A 32 7.62 11.13 -6.51
C THR A 32 8.05 11.82 -7.79
N GLU A 33 8.44 13.09 -7.65
CA GLU A 33 8.95 13.90 -8.76
C GLU A 33 10.45 13.65 -8.98
N PHE A 34 10.83 13.54 -10.24
CA PHE A 34 12.19 13.35 -10.71
C PHE A 34 12.61 14.49 -11.66
N PRO A 35 13.92 14.69 -11.88
CA PRO A 35 14.41 15.65 -12.87
C PRO A 35 13.77 15.45 -14.25
N ASN A 36 13.72 16.53 -15.04
CA ASN A 36 13.12 16.57 -16.38
C ASN A 36 11.59 16.32 -16.41
N GLY A 37 10.91 16.50 -15.28
CA GLY A 37 9.44 16.39 -15.20
C GLY A 37 8.92 14.96 -15.21
N HIS A 38 9.78 13.97 -14.91
CA HIS A 38 9.34 12.60 -14.73
C HIS A 38 8.64 12.45 -13.38
N ILE A 39 7.51 11.73 -13.35
CA ILE A 39 6.75 11.46 -12.14
C ILE A 39 6.56 9.95 -12.05
N PHE A 40 6.85 9.40 -10.87
CA PHE A 40 6.49 8.04 -10.51
C PHE A 40 5.33 8.09 -9.52
N GLU A 41 4.22 7.45 -9.86
CA GLU A 41 3.03 7.41 -9.02
C GLU A 41 2.83 6.01 -8.46
N TYR A 42 2.25 5.95 -7.27
CA TYR A 42 1.86 4.69 -6.67
C TYR A 42 0.70 4.89 -5.71
N GLY A 43 -0.16 3.88 -5.60
CA GLY A 43 -1.27 3.99 -4.69
C GLY A 43 -2.21 2.81 -4.67
N ILE A 44 -3.29 3.04 -3.93
CA ILE A 44 -4.36 2.10 -3.70
C ILE A 44 -5.64 2.70 -4.26
N SER A 45 -6.38 1.94 -5.05
CA SER A 45 -7.71 2.31 -5.54
C SER A 45 -8.61 1.09 -5.43
N CYS A 46 -9.48 1.09 -4.43
CA CYS A 46 -10.31 -0.06 -4.11
C CYS A 46 -11.25 -0.39 -5.27
N ALA A 47 -11.37 -1.67 -5.59
CA ALA A 47 -12.26 -2.17 -6.62
C ALA A 47 -13.43 -2.97 -6.01
N SER A 48 -14.41 -3.29 -6.86
CA SER A 48 -15.51 -4.19 -6.52
C SER A 48 -15.19 -5.67 -6.78
N GLU A 49 -13.98 -5.98 -7.25
CA GLU A 49 -13.54 -7.34 -7.53
C GLU A 49 -13.24 -8.12 -6.24
N ASP A 50 -13.24 -9.46 -6.33
CA ASP A 50 -12.96 -10.36 -5.18
C ASP A 50 -11.46 -10.66 -5.00
N PHE A 51 -10.59 -10.15 -5.88
CA PHE A 51 -9.14 -10.31 -5.82
C PHE A 51 -8.46 -8.94 -5.74
N ILE A 52 -7.16 -8.91 -5.48
CA ILE A 52 -6.36 -7.66 -5.46
C ILE A 52 -5.61 -7.50 -6.79
N PRO A 53 -6.18 -6.83 -7.80
CA PRO A 53 -5.40 -6.44 -8.96
C PRO A 53 -4.20 -5.58 -8.55
N ALA A 54 -3.11 -5.76 -9.29
CA ALA A 54 -1.99 -4.83 -9.32
C ALA A 54 -1.71 -4.47 -10.78
N SER A 55 -1.62 -3.18 -11.08
CA SER A 55 -1.33 -2.70 -12.43
C SER A 55 -0.12 -1.76 -12.44
N PHE A 56 0.56 -1.71 -13.58
CA PHE A 56 1.61 -0.73 -13.86
C PHE A 56 1.36 -0.10 -15.21
N THR A 57 0.79 1.11 -15.22
CA THR A 57 0.41 1.83 -16.44
C THR A 57 0.86 3.27 -16.32
N GLY A 58 1.54 3.81 -17.34
CA GLY A 58 1.89 5.23 -17.37
C GLY A 58 2.75 5.71 -16.19
N ASN A 59 3.72 4.89 -15.75
CA ASN A 59 4.56 5.14 -14.55
C ASN A 59 3.80 5.14 -13.21
N CYS A 60 2.59 4.60 -13.19
CA CYS A 60 1.75 4.49 -12.01
C CYS A 60 1.56 3.03 -11.60
N ILE A 61 1.87 2.71 -10.33
CA ILE A 61 1.51 1.43 -9.71
C ILE A 61 0.18 1.58 -8.96
N THR A 62 -0.83 0.80 -9.32
CA THR A 62 -2.10 0.78 -8.56
C THR A 62 -2.37 -0.60 -8.01
N VAL A 63 -2.61 -0.68 -6.70
CA VAL A 63 -3.09 -1.88 -6.00
C VAL A 63 -4.58 -1.71 -5.70
N SER A 64 -5.40 -2.71 -5.99
CA SER A 64 -6.86 -2.55 -5.99
C SER A 64 -7.59 -3.55 -5.09
N PRO A 65 -7.40 -3.52 -3.77
CA PRO A 65 -8.06 -4.45 -2.88
C PRO A 65 -9.59 -4.25 -2.88
N PRO A 66 -10.38 -5.29 -2.59
CA PRO A 66 -11.82 -5.15 -2.41
C PRO A 66 -12.13 -4.16 -1.29
N ILE A 67 -13.02 -3.18 -1.53
CA ILE A 67 -13.34 -2.15 -0.51
C ILE A 67 -13.84 -2.75 0.81
N GLN A 68 -14.56 -3.87 0.74
CA GLN A 68 -15.07 -4.56 1.93
C GLN A 68 -13.94 -5.20 2.75
N GLU A 69 -12.88 -5.66 2.10
CA GLU A 69 -11.71 -6.19 2.80
C GLU A 69 -10.93 -5.06 3.48
N VAL A 70 -10.73 -3.92 2.79
CA VAL A 70 -10.08 -2.74 3.36
C VAL A 70 -10.80 -2.25 4.62
N LYS A 71 -12.13 -2.10 4.57
CA LYS A 71 -12.92 -1.66 5.74
C LYS A 71 -12.79 -2.62 6.92
N LYS A 72 -12.82 -3.93 6.67
CA LYS A 72 -12.62 -4.96 7.71
C LYS A 72 -11.21 -4.89 8.30
N TRP A 73 -10.20 -4.77 7.45
CA TRP A 73 -8.79 -4.68 7.86
C TRP A 73 -8.53 -3.42 8.69
N ALA A 74 -9.01 -2.26 8.23
CA ALA A 74 -8.86 -0.98 8.91
C ALA A 74 -9.36 -1.06 10.37
N GLY A 75 -10.59 -1.56 10.57
CA GLY A 75 -11.23 -1.68 11.88
C GLY A 75 -10.83 -2.91 12.72
N SER A 76 -9.77 -3.63 12.36
CA SER A 76 -9.33 -4.86 13.06
C SER A 76 -7.87 -4.80 13.51
N ASP A 77 -7.45 -5.76 14.33
CA ASP A 77 -6.04 -5.96 14.70
C ASP A 77 -5.21 -6.64 13.58
N LYS A 78 -5.81 -6.95 12.42
CA LYS A 78 -5.09 -7.52 11.28
C LYS A 78 -4.06 -6.50 10.77
N VAL A 79 -2.79 -6.89 10.78
CA VAL A 79 -1.67 -6.03 10.36
C VAL A 79 -1.67 -5.81 8.85
N SER A 80 -1.88 -6.88 8.06
CA SER A 80 -1.63 -6.86 6.62
C SER A 80 -2.72 -7.55 5.81
N ILE A 81 -3.05 -6.99 4.66
CA ILE A 81 -3.67 -7.69 3.53
C ILE A 81 -2.53 -8.18 2.63
N GLU A 82 -2.58 -9.44 2.20
CA GLU A 82 -1.55 -10.07 1.37
C GLU A 82 -2.19 -10.88 0.24
N GLU A 83 -1.67 -10.73 -0.97
CA GLU A 83 -2.13 -11.46 -2.16
C GLU A 83 -0.94 -11.85 -3.06
N TRP A 84 -1.08 -12.96 -3.78
CA TRP A 84 -0.12 -13.41 -4.79
C TRP A 84 -0.75 -13.32 -6.18
N VAL A 85 -0.36 -12.31 -6.95
CA VAL A 85 -0.88 -12.07 -8.30
C VAL A 85 -0.12 -12.96 -9.29
N ASP A 86 -0.85 -13.84 -9.99
CA ASP A 86 -0.27 -14.65 -11.07
C ASP A 86 0.09 -13.77 -12.28
N LEU A 87 1.34 -13.87 -12.73
CA LEU A 87 1.86 -13.15 -13.91
C LEU A 87 1.98 -14.06 -15.13
N GLY A 88 1.53 -15.31 -15.03
CA GLY A 88 1.72 -16.35 -16.02
C GLY A 88 3.13 -16.95 -15.99
N ASN A 89 3.30 -18.07 -16.71
CA ASN A 89 4.57 -18.79 -16.82
C ASN A 89 5.21 -19.17 -15.47
N GLY A 90 4.39 -19.45 -14.45
CA GLY A 90 4.84 -19.81 -13.10
C GLY A 90 5.46 -18.66 -12.31
N LYS A 91 5.28 -17.41 -12.74
CA LYS A 91 5.75 -16.21 -12.01
C LYS A 91 4.61 -15.61 -11.20
N GLN A 92 4.91 -15.11 -10.02
CA GLN A 92 3.94 -14.45 -9.15
C GLN A 92 4.51 -13.16 -8.58
N LEU A 93 3.67 -12.12 -8.50
CA LEU A 93 3.95 -10.88 -7.79
C LEU A 93 3.34 -10.96 -6.39
N ARG A 94 4.15 -10.77 -5.35
CA ARG A 94 3.67 -10.68 -3.97
C ARG A 94 3.26 -9.26 -3.64
N VAL A 95 2.01 -9.02 -3.27
CA VAL A 95 1.49 -7.70 -2.90
C VAL A 95 1.09 -7.70 -1.43
N LEU A 96 1.52 -6.67 -0.70
CA LEU A 96 1.14 -6.45 0.70
C LEU A 96 0.64 -5.02 0.90
N VAL A 97 -0.45 -4.87 1.65
CA VAL A 97 -0.91 -3.61 2.23
C VAL A 97 -0.88 -3.76 3.74
N GLU A 98 -0.01 -3.02 4.43
CA GLU A 98 0.24 -3.16 5.87
C GLU A 98 -0.07 -1.87 6.63
N LYS A 99 -0.46 -2.01 7.89
CA LYS A 99 -0.47 -0.91 8.86
C LYS A 99 1.00 -0.55 9.15
N ASP A 100 1.30 0.73 9.15
CA ASP A 100 2.66 1.21 9.36
C ASP A 100 2.92 1.41 10.86
N PHE A 101 3.75 0.55 11.43
CA PHE A 101 4.10 0.59 12.85
C PHE A 101 5.36 1.42 13.09
N ALA A 102 5.33 2.21 14.16
CA ALA A 102 6.46 3.03 14.60
C ALA A 102 7.69 2.15 14.85
N CYS A 103 8.88 2.62 14.47
CA CYS A 103 10.09 1.87 14.72
C CYS A 103 10.46 1.91 16.21
N LEU A 104 11.11 0.84 16.69
CA LEU A 104 11.68 0.81 18.04
C LEU A 104 12.89 1.74 18.21
N THR A 105 13.36 2.35 17.12
CA THR A 105 14.52 3.24 17.11
C THR A 105 14.13 4.47 16.31
N GLU A 106 14.30 5.65 16.91
CA GLU A 106 14.02 6.91 16.26
C GLU A 106 14.87 7.07 14.99
N ARG A 107 14.22 7.46 13.90
CA ARG A 107 14.88 7.86 12.66
C ARG A 107 14.85 9.38 12.58
N THR A 108 16.02 10.01 12.51
CA THR A 108 16.16 11.47 12.57
C THR A 108 15.47 12.24 11.43
N HIS A 109 14.93 11.55 10.42
CA HIS A 109 14.32 12.15 9.23
C HIS A 109 12.95 11.56 8.86
N GLU A 110 12.35 10.72 9.71
CA GLU A 110 10.98 10.22 9.51
C GLU A 110 10.10 10.75 10.65
N ASP A 111 8.95 11.34 10.30
CA ASP A 111 7.89 11.63 11.27
C ASP A 111 7.09 10.35 11.48
N GLU A 112 7.18 9.77 12.67
CA GLU A 112 6.49 8.53 13.06
C GLU A 112 5.26 8.81 13.96
N SER A 113 4.85 10.07 14.14
CA SER A 113 3.77 10.45 15.07
C SER A 113 2.39 9.90 14.68
N ASP A 114 2.15 9.66 13.40
CA ASP A 114 0.92 9.08 12.84
C ASP A 114 1.03 7.55 12.60
N MET A 115 2.15 6.93 12.96
CA MET A 115 2.31 5.48 12.84
C MET A 115 1.57 4.72 13.95
N PHE A 116 1.19 3.47 13.68
CA PHE A 116 0.59 2.58 14.67
C PHE A 116 1.59 2.26 15.79
N PRO A 117 1.15 2.18 17.06
CA PRO A 117 2.02 1.73 18.15
C PRO A 117 2.39 0.27 17.95
N ASN A 118 3.63 -0.10 18.26
CA ASN A 118 4.09 -1.49 18.16
C ASN A 118 3.12 -2.44 18.91
N PRO A 119 2.70 -3.56 18.29
CA PRO A 119 1.79 -4.52 18.89
C PRO A 119 2.46 -5.42 19.93
#